data_AF-J9G653-F1
#
_entry.id   AF-J9G653-F1
#
_cell.length_a   1.000
_cell.length_b   1.000
_cell.length_c   1.000
_cell.angle_alpha   90.00
_cell.angle_beta   90.00
_cell.angle_gamma   90.00
#
_symmetry.space_group_name_H-M   'P 1'
#
loop_
_entity.id
_entity.type
_entity.pdbx_description
1 polymer ?
#
loop_
_entity_poly.entity_id
_entity_poly.type
_entity_poly.pdbx_seq_one_letter_code
_entity_poly.pdbx_strand_id
1 'polypeptide(L)' 'VSWHPLTLVVHKPIYPQTKGPENIKELMEESYREIEKDLPKEYQGMVENPDQ' A
#
# COMPACT_ATOMS: atom_id res chain seq x y z
N VAL A 1 20.89 -23.84 -7.22
CA VAL A 1 19.77 -22.95 -7.59
C VAL A 1 19.27 -22.30 -6.31
N SER A 2 19.20 -20.97 -6.25
CA SER A 2 18.58 -20.26 -5.11
C SER A 2 17.16 -19.86 -5.51
N TRP A 3 16.17 -20.23 -4.70
CA TRP A 3 14.76 -19.94 -4.95
C TRP A 3 14.26 -18.93 -3.91
N HIS A 4 13.59 -17.88 -4.38
CA HIS A 4 12.99 -16.85 -3.54
C HIS A 4 11.49 -16.80 -3.88
N PRO A 5 10.61 -17.33 -3.01
CA PRO A 5 9.18 -17.28 -3.25
C PRO A 5 8.65 -15.86 -3.20
N LEU A 6 7.77 -15.52 -4.14
CA LEU A 6 6.96 -14.32 -4.07
C LEU A 6 5.68 -14.60 -3.28
N THR A 7 5.28 -13.65 -2.45
CA THR A 7 4.02 -13.69 -1.69
C THR A 7 3.13 -12.54 -2.13
N LEU A 8 1.85 -12.84 -2.37
CA LEU A 8 0.82 -11.83 -2.68
C LEU A 8 -0.15 -11.73 -1.51
N VAL A 9 -0.32 -10.52 -0.97
CA VAL A 9 -1.29 -10.20 0.09
C VAL A 9 -2.46 -9.44 -0.55
N VAL A 10 -3.69 -9.90 -0.31
CA VAL A 10 -4.91 -9.26 -0.82
C VAL A 10 -5.69 -8.67 0.36
N HIS A 11 -5.74 -7.35 0.44
CA HIS A 11 -6.44 -6.64 1.50
C HIS A 11 -7.95 -6.54 1.23
N LYS A 12 -8.69 -6.16 2.27
CA LYS A 12 -10.13 -5.89 2.15
C LYS A 12 -10.38 -4.71 1.20
N PRO A 13 -11.49 -4.72 0.43
CA PRO A 13 -11.81 -3.62 -0.45
C PRO A 13 -12.09 -2.33 0.35
N ILE A 14 -11.65 -1.20 -0.18
CA ILE A 14 -11.96 0.14 0.36
C ILE A 14 -13.03 0.74 -0.56
N TYR A 15 -14.22 0.99 0.00
CA TYR A 15 -15.35 1.53 -0.76
C TYR A 15 -15.29 3.05 -0.84
N PRO A 16 -15.70 3.64 -1.99
CA PRO A 16 -15.73 5.08 -2.15
C PRO A 16 -16.73 5.74 -1.19
N GLN A 17 -16.32 6.84 -0.57
CA GLN A 17 -17.15 7.61 0.36
C GLN A 17 -17.87 8.76 -0.34
N THR A 18 -17.23 9.36 -1.35
CA THR A 18 -17.78 10.52 -2.08
C THR A 18 -17.58 10.41 -3.58
N LYS A 19 -18.17 11.34 -4.34
CA LYS A 19 -17.95 11.48 -5.78
C LYS A 19 -16.99 12.63 -6.00
N GLY A 20 -15.86 12.40 -6.66
CA GLY A 20 -14.90 13.46 -6.99
C GLY A 20 -13.44 13.05 -6.80
N PRO A 21 -12.51 13.98 -7.11
CA PRO A 21 -11.07 13.76 -6.90
C PRO A 21 -10.70 13.54 -5.42
N GLU A 22 -11.47 14.08 -4.48
CA GLU A 22 -11.26 13.91 -3.04
C GLU A 22 -11.36 12.44 -2.64
N ASN A 23 -12.34 11.72 -3.21
CA ASN A 23 -12.50 10.29 -2.97
C ASN A 23 -11.26 9.49 -3.42
N ILE A 24 -10.62 9.89 -4.52
CA ILE A 24 -9.40 9.22 -5.01
C ILE A 24 -8.25 9.42 -4.01
N LYS A 25 -8.08 10.65 -3.53
CA LYS A 25 -7.06 10.99 -2.53
C LYS A 25 -7.27 10.20 -1.23
N GLU A 26 -8.49 10.19 -0.70
CA GLU A 26 -8.83 9.46 0.53
C GLU A 26 -8.62 7.94 0.36
N LEU A 27 -9.08 7.37 -0.76
CA LEU A 27 -8.87 5.95 -1.06
C LEU A 27 -7.39 5.59 -1.14
N MET A 28 -6.57 6.45 -1.75
CA MET A 28 -5.12 6.25 -1.81
C MET A 28 -4.50 6.31 -0.42
N GLU A 29 -4.78 7.33 0.37
CA GLU A 29 -4.24 7.47 1.73
C GLU A 29 -4.62 6.28 2.62
N GLU A 30 -5.87 5.83 2.55
CA GLU A 30 -6.35 4.63 3.24
C GLU A 30 -5.60 3.36 2.78
N SER A 31 -5.41 3.21 1.46
CA SER A 31 -4.69 2.06 0.89
C SER A 31 -3.26 2.00 1.39
N TYR A 32 -2.54 3.13 1.37
CA TYR A 32 -1.17 3.18 1.87
C TYR A 32 -1.10 2.83 3.36
N ARG A 33 -2.04 3.32 4.17
CA ARG A 33 -2.06 3.06 5.61
C ARG A 33 -2.26 1.59 5.94
N GLU A 34 -3.19 0.90 5.27
CA GLU A 34 -3.44 -0.52 5.51
C GLU A 34 -2.28 -1.39 5.02
N ILE A 35 -1.68 -1.05 3.87
CA ILE A 35 -0.49 -1.75 3.35
C ILE A 35 0.68 -1.59 4.34
N GLU A 36 0.98 -0.35 4.76
CA GLU A 36 2.08 -0.03 5.67
C GLU A 36 1.98 -0.79 7.00
N LYS A 37 0.77 -0.89 7.56
CA LYS A 37 0.50 -1.58 8.81
C LYS A 37 0.82 -3.08 8.74
N ASP A 38 0.59 -3.70 7.60
CA ASP A 38 0.77 -5.14 7.38
C ASP A 38 2.16 -5.50 6.83
N LEU A 39 2.95 -4.50 6.42
CA LEU A 39 4.33 -4.72 5.98
C LEU A 39 5.22 -5.25 7.12
N PRO A 40 6.16 -6.17 6.83
CA PRO A 40 7.22 -6.52 7.76
C PRO A 40 7.96 -5.26 8.23
N LYS A 41 8.34 -5.23 9.52
CA LYS A 41 8.97 -4.05 10.14
C LYS A 41 10.20 -3.52 9.40
N GLU A 42 10.94 -4.39 8.73
CA GLU A 42 12.12 -4.03 7.94
C GLU A 42 11.81 -3.29 6.63
N TYR A 43 10.56 -3.38 6.16
CA TYR A 43 10.06 -2.71 4.96
C TYR A 43 9.10 -1.55 5.27
N GLN A 44 8.87 -1.27 6.56
CA GLN A 44 8.08 -0.11 6.99
C GLN A 44 8.92 1.17 6.92
N GLY A 45 8.25 2.28 6.62
CA GLY A 45 8.82 3.60 6.45
C GLY A 45 8.98 3.96 4.98
N MET A 46 8.46 5.12 4.59
CA MET A 46 8.72 5.69 3.28
C MET A 46 10.18 6.13 3.19
N VAL A 47 10.91 5.59 2.22
CA VAL A 47 12.27 6.01 1.88
C VAL A 47 12.22 6.66 0.50
N GLU A 48 12.86 7.82 0.36
CA GLU A 48 13.00 8.48 -0.94
C GLU A 48 13.78 7.56 -1.89
N ASN A 49 13.19 7.26 -3.03
CA ASN A 49 13.85 6.52 -4.10
C ASN A 49 14.46 7.53 -5.07
N PRO A 50 15.80 7.73 -5.07
CA PRO A 50 16.45 8.73 -5.92
C PRO A 50 16.29 8.48 -7.42
N ASP A 51 15.93 7.25 -7.80
CA ASP A 51 15.69 6.86 -9.19
C ASP A 51 14.25 7.14 -9.67
N GLN A 52 13.36 7.64 -8.79
CA GLN A 52 11.95 7.93 -9.09
C GLN A 52 11.60 9.42 -9.07
#